data_AF-X0Y5A7-F1
#
_entry.id   AF-X0Y5A7-F1
#
_cell.length_a   1.000
_cell.length_b   1.000
_cell.length_c   1.000
_cell.angle_alpha   90.00
_cell.angle_beta   90.00
_cell.angle_gamma   90.00
#
_symmetry.space_group_name_H-M   'P 1'
#
loop_
_entity.id
_entity.type
_entity.pdbx_description
1 polymer ?
#
loop_
_entity_poly.entity_id
_entity_poly.type
_entity_poly.pdbx_seq_one_letter_code
_entity_poly.pdbx_strand_id
1 'polypeptide(L)'
;EYGKRLLRARRFDEAIPIFQEARRNPRHRLASLSNIGQCFFYKKWYADAVETFDQALELVESQESALAKELRYNLGRAYEADGNIEEALKSFRKVAQIDFNYLDVRKRVDELRNQQKSG
;
A
#
# COMPACT_ATOMS: atom_id res chain seq x y z
N GLU A 1 -6.06 4.93 -17.48
CA GLU A 1 -7.09 3.86 -17.61
C GLU A 1 -6.59 2.51 -18.11
N TYR A 2 -5.75 2.42 -19.15
CA TYR A 2 -5.25 1.11 -19.65
C TYR A 2 -4.49 0.29 -18.59
N GLY A 3 -3.49 0.87 -17.92
CA GLY A 3 -2.73 0.19 -16.86
C GLY A 3 -3.63 -0.34 -15.71
N LYS A 4 -4.67 0.42 -15.33
CA LYS A 4 -5.63 -0.01 -14.30
C LYS A 4 -6.46 -1.21 -14.74
N ARG A 5 -6.79 -1.32 -16.03
CA ARG A 5 -7.48 -2.51 -16.58
C ARG A 5 -6.58 -3.74 -16.51
N LEU A 6 -5.31 -3.60 -16.86
CA LEU A 6 -4.32 -4.68 -16.74
C LEU A 6 -4.14 -5.12 -15.29
N LEU A 7 -4.04 -4.17 -14.34
CA LEU A 7 -3.99 -4.45 -12.91
C LEU A 7 -5.21 -5.27 -12.44
N ARG A 8 -6.44 -4.83 -12.80
CA ARG A 8 -7.68 -5.57 -12.48
C ARG A 8 -7.72 -6.96 -13.10
N ALA A 9 -7.16 -7.12 -14.30
CA ALA A 9 -7.01 -8.39 -14.99
C ALA A 9 -5.85 -9.25 -14.46
N ARG A 10 -5.16 -8.82 -13.39
CA ARG A 10 -3.98 -9.48 -12.81
C ARG A 10 -2.80 -9.66 -13.78
N ARG A 11 -2.75 -8.84 -14.84
CA ARG A 11 -1.66 -8.81 -15.83
C ARG A 11 -0.58 -7.84 -15.37
N PHE A 12 0.06 -8.14 -14.25
CA PHE A 12 0.95 -7.21 -13.55
C PHE A 12 2.21 -6.87 -14.35
N ASP A 13 2.80 -7.85 -15.04
CA ASP A 13 4.01 -7.65 -15.86
C ASP A 13 3.78 -6.68 -17.04
N GLU A 14 2.53 -6.58 -17.50
CA GLU A 14 2.14 -5.62 -18.52
C GLU A 14 1.67 -4.29 -17.93
N ALA A 15 1.09 -4.31 -16.72
CA ALA A 15 0.61 -3.11 -16.04
C ALA A 15 1.77 -2.22 -15.56
N ILE A 16 2.82 -2.82 -15.00
CA ILE A 16 3.94 -2.09 -14.38
C ILE A 16 4.63 -1.15 -15.38
N PRO A 17 5.04 -1.55 -16.60
CA PRO A 17 5.65 -0.65 -17.58
C PRO A 17 4.76 0.54 -17.93
N ILE A 18 3.45 0.32 -18.05
CA ILE A 18 2.47 1.40 -18.35
C ILE A 18 2.44 2.43 -17.22
N PHE A 19 2.46 1.98 -15.97
CA PHE A 19 2.52 2.89 -14.82
C PHE A 19 3.88 3.55 -14.66
N GLN A 20 4.99 2.87 -14.97
CA GLN A 20 6.33 3.45 -14.93
C GLN A 20 6.49 4.58 -15.94
N GLU A 21 5.93 4.44 -17.14
CA GLU A 21 5.88 5.52 -18.13
C GLU A 21 5.03 6.69 -17.61
N ALA A 22 3.83 6.42 -17.12
CA ALA A 22 2.94 7.44 -16.58
C ALA A 22 3.56 8.20 -15.38
N ARG A 23 4.39 7.53 -14.59
CA ARG A 23 5.09 8.10 -13.42
C ARG A 23 6.01 9.27 -13.79
N ARG A 24 6.49 9.35 -15.04
CA ARG A 24 7.35 10.45 -15.53
C ARG A 24 6.64 11.80 -15.54
N ASN A 25 5.31 11.82 -15.65
CA ASN A 25 4.54 13.04 -15.53
C ASN A 25 4.24 13.33 -14.05
N PRO A 26 4.65 14.49 -13.49
CA PRO A 26 4.40 14.84 -12.09
C PRO A 26 2.92 14.74 -11.68
N ARG A 27 1.99 15.08 -12.58
CA ARG A 27 0.54 15.00 -12.32
C ARG A 27 0.03 13.58 -12.15
N HIS A 28 0.78 12.59 -12.62
CA HIS A 28 0.40 11.17 -12.56
C HIS A 28 1.33 10.36 -11.65
N ARG A 29 2.43 10.95 -11.16
CA ARG A 29 3.47 10.26 -10.40
C ARG A 29 2.91 9.53 -9.18
N LEU A 30 2.17 10.23 -8.34
CA LEU A 30 1.57 9.69 -7.12
C LEU A 30 0.61 8.52 -7.41
N ALA A 31 -0.34 8.73 -8.32
CA ALA A 31 -1.29 7.68 -8.72
C ALA A 31 -0.57 6.48 -9.35
N SER A 32 0.49 6.70 -10.11
CA SER A 32 1.26 5.63 -10.75
C SER A 32 2.02 4.80 -9.72
N LEU A 33 2.67 5.43 -8.75
CA LEU A 33 3.35 4.74 -7.64
C LEU A 33 2.37 3.87 -6.85
N SER A 34 1.20 4.40 -6.47
CA SER A 34 0.15 3.62 -5.80
C SER A 34 -0.22 2.34 -6.58
N ASN A 35 -0.40 2.46 -7.91
CA ASN A 35 -0.74 1.29 -8.74
C ASN A 35 0.44 0.32 -8.92
N ILE A 36 1.68 0.81 -9.01
CA ILE A 36 2.88 -0.05 -9.09
C ILE A 36 3.04 -0.85 -7.79
N GLY A 37 2.90 -0.20 -6.63
CA GLY A 37 2.95 -0.88 -5.34
C GLY A 37 1.91 -1.98 -5.22
N GLN A 38 0.68 -1.74 -5.70
CA GLN A 38 -0.35 -2.80 -5.78
C GLN A 38 0.06 -3.94 -6.70
N CYS A 39 0.66 -3.66 -7.85
CA CYS A 39 1.17 -4.72 -8.74
C CYS A 39 2.22 -5.59 -8.03
N PHE A 40 3.21 -4.97 -7.37
CA PHE A 40 4.24 -5.70 -6.62
C PHE A 40 3.65 -6.52 -5.48
N PHE A 41 2.71 -5.94 -4.72
CA PHE A 41 2.02 -6.64 -3.65
C PHE A 41 1.33 -7.92 -4.16
N TYR A 42 0.58 -7.83 -5.27
CA TYR A 42 -0.09 -9.01 -5.82
C TYR A 42 0.86 -10.01 -6.49
N LYS A 43 2.03 -9.57 -6.94
CA LYS A 43 3.15 -10.44 -7.36
C LYS A 43 3.89 -11.09 -6.19
N LYS A 44 3.53 -10.76 -4.94
CA LYS A 44 4.20 -11.18 -3.70
C LYS A 44 5.64 -10.64 -3.55
N TRP A 45 5.95 -9.57 -4.26
CA TRP A 45 7.20 -8.85 -4.12
C TRP A 45 7.00 -7.77 -3.04
N TYR A 46 6.93 -8.23 -1.80
CA TYR A 46 6.44 -7.41 -0.69
C TYR A 46 7.40 -6.28 -0.33
N ALA A 47 8.71 -6.52 -0.33
CA ALA A 47 9.72 -5.49 -0.15
C ALA A 47 9.62 -4.36 -1.20
N ASP A 48 9.49 -4.71 -2.50
CA ASP A 48 9.31 -3.71 -3.56
C ASP A 48 7.98 -2.94 -3.41
N ALA A 49 6.93 -3.63 -2.95
CA ALA A 49 5.64 -3.00 -2.67
C ALA A 49 5.74 -1.99 -1.52
N VAL A 50 6.42 -2.36 -0.43
CA VAL A 50 6.71 -1.47 0.71
C VAL A 50 7.42 -0.21 0.22
N GLU A 51 8.56 -0.36 -0.47
CA GLU A 51 9.34 0.79 -0.94
C GLU A 51 8.50 1.70 -1.85
N THR A 52 7.72 1.10 -2.76
CA THR A 52 6.89 1.86 -3.69
C THR A 52 5.75 2.59 -2.99
N PHE A 53 5.12 1.99 -1.98
CA PHE A 53 4.05 2.64 -1.21
C PHE A 53 4.60 3.74 -0.31
N ASP A 54 5.79 3.57 0.27
CA ASP A 54 6.45 4.62 1.04
C ASP A 54 6.78 5.83 0.16
N GLN A 55 7.37 5.61 -1.02
CA GLN A 55 7.59 6.68 -2.02
C GLN A 55 6.28 7.38 -2.42
N ALA A 56 5.17 6.65 -2.52
CA ALA A 56 3.88 7.26 -2.81
C ALA A 56 3.41 8.14 -1.64
N LEU A 57 3.57 7.68 -0.40
CA LEU A 57 3.11 8.37 0.80
C LEU A 57 3.88 9.69 1.05
N GLU A 58 5.17 9.73 0.72
CA GLU A 58 6.02 10.93 0.75
C GLU A 58 5.52 12.05 -0.17
N LEU A 59 4.84 11.69 -1.27
CA LEU A 59 4.33 12.66 -2.25
C LEU A 59 2.92 13.14 -1.94
N VAL A 60 2.27 12.62 -0.89
CA VAL A 60 0.92 13.06 -0.55
C VAL A 60 0.96 14.39 0.22
N GLU A 61 0.29 15.40 -0.32
CA GLU A 61 0.21 16.74 0.28
C GLU A 61 -0.46 16.72 1.67
N SER A 62 -1.57 15.98 1.80
CA SER A 62 -2.30 15.83 3.06
C SER A 62 -2.23 14.39 3.57
N GLN A 63 -1.56 14.24 4.70
CA GLN A 63 -1.38 12.96 5.38
C GLN A 63 -2.71 12.40 5.93
N GLU A 64 -3.79 13.17 6.01
CA GLU A 64 -5.12 12.71 6.42
C GLU A 64 -6.06 12.42 5.24
N SER A 65 -5.60 12.66 4.01
CA SER A 65 -6.41 12.41 2.81
C SER A 65 -6.81 10.94 2.66
N ALA A 66 -7.90 10.70 1.93
CA ALA A 66 -8.36 9.35 1.60
C ALA A 66 -7.26 8.51 0.91
N LEU A 67 -6.45 9.14 0.06
CA LEU A 67 -5.33 8.49 -0.61
C LEU A 67 -4.19 8.15 0.35
N ALA A 68 -3.80 9.04 1.25
CA ALA A 68 -2.80 8.74 2.28
C ALA A 68 -3.26 7.58 3.18
N LYS A 69 -4.56 7.54 3.52
CA LYS A 69 -5.15 6.44 4.29
C LYS A 69 -5.08 5.11 3.54
N GLU A 70 -5.46 5.09 2.25
CA GLU A 70 -5.36 3.90 1.40
C GLU A 70 -3.91 3.41 1.26
N LEU A 71 -2.97 4.33 1.02
CA LEU A 71 -1.55 4.01 0.90
C LEU A 71 -1.00 3.41 2.19
N ARG A 72 -1.31 3.98 3.36
CA ARG A 72 -0.87 3.40 4.66
C ARG A 72 -1.48 2.04 4.93
N TYR A 73 -2.72 1.82 4.54
CA TYR A 73 -3.33 0.51 4.69
C TYR A 73 -2.65 -0.53 3.80
N ASN A 74 -2.38 -0.19 2.53
CA ASN A 74 -1.66 -1.08 1.62
C ASN A 74 -0.21 -1.32 2.05
N LEU A 75 0.47 -0.30 2.56
CA LEU A 75 1.79 -0.39 3.16
C LEU A 75 1.79 -1.33 4.38
N GLY A 76 0.80 -1.19 5.27
CA GLY A 76 0.63 -2.09 6.41
C GLY A 76 0.45 -3.55 5.98
N ARG A 77 -0.35 -3.79 4.93
CA ARG A 77 -0.52 -5.13 4.35
C ARG A 77 0.77 -5.67 3.73
N ALA A 78 1.54 -4.81 3.08
CA ALA A 78 2.81 -5.18 2.48
C ALA A 78 3.83 -5.57 3.57
N TYR A 79 3.99 -4.74 4.62
CA TYR A 79 4.81 -5.07 5.78
C TYR A 79 4.37 -6.37 6.46
N GLU A 80 3.06 -6.57 6.64
CA GLU A 80 2.51 -7.80 7.26
C GLU A 80 2.88 -9.03 6.43
N ALA A 81 2.74 -8.96 5.11
CA ALA A 81 3.06 -10.06 4.20
C ALA A 81 4.58 -10.31 4.07
N ASP A 82 5.39 -9.28 4.27
CA ASP A 82 6.86 -9.36 4.33
C ASP A 82 7.37 -9.91 5.69
N GLY A 83 6.49 -10.06 6.68
CA GLY A 83 6.83 -10.53 8.03
C GLY A 83 7.30 -9.42 8.98
N ASN A 84 7.28 -8.16 8.54
CA ASN A 84 7.63 -6.99 9.35
C ASN A 84 6.46 -6.54 10.22
N ILE A 85 6.12 -7.36 11.22
CA ILE A 85 4.92 -7.22 12.06
C ILE A 85 4.86 -5.87 12.80
N GLU A 86 5.99 -5.36 13.29
CA GLU A 86 6.05 -4.08 14.00
C GLU A 86 5.63 -2.89 13.11
N GLU A 87 6.18 -2.81 11.90
CA GLU A 87 5.87 -1.73 10.96
C GLU A 87 4.47 -1.89 10.35
N ALA A 88 4.01 -3.13 10.16
CA ALA A 88 2.62 -3.40 9.80
C ALA A 88 1.65 -2.84 10.85
N LEU A 89 1.87 -3.17 12.12
CA LEU A 89 1.04 -2.70 13.23
C LEU A 89 1.07 -1.17 13.34
N LYS A 90 2.24 -0.55 13.17
CA LYS A 90 2.39 0.91 13.18
C LYS A 90 1.58 1.57 12.06
N SER A 91 1.61 1.00 10.85
CA SER A 91 0.86 1.48 9.69
C SER A 91 -0.66 1.36 9.90
N PHE A 92 -1.14 0.19 10.34
CA PHE A 92 -2.56 0.00 10.61
C PHE A 92 -3.08 0.84 11.78
N ARG A 93 -2.27 1.08 12.82
CA ARG A 93 -2.65 1.98 13.92
C ARG A 93 -2.87 3.41 13.45
N LYS A 94 -2.04 3.93 12.53
CA LYS A 94 -2.27 5.25 11.93
C LYS A 94 -3.59 5.29 11.17
N VAL A 95 -3.88 4.26 10.37
CA VAL A 95 -5.16 4.16 9.65
C VAL A 95 -6.34 4.14 10.62
N ALA A 96 -6.27 3.32 11.67
CA ALA A 96 -7.32 3.22 12.69
C ALA A 96 -7.52 4.50 13.51
N GLN A 97 -6.47 5.32 13.70
CA GLN A 97 -6.55 6.64 14.34
C GLN A 97 -7.33 7.65 13.48
N ILE A 98 -7.18 7.59 12.16
CA ILE A 98 -7.86 8.48 11.21
C ILE A 98 -9.30 8.00 10.96
N ASP A 99 -9.46 6.70 10.75
CA ASP A 99 -10.75 6.06 10.47
C ASP A 99 -10.74 4.63 10.99
N PHE A 100 -11.35 4.47 12.17
CA PHE A 100 -11.41 3.20 12.88
C PHE A 100 -12.22 2.11 12.14
N ASN A 101 -13.08 2.51 11.19
CA ASN A 101 -13.94 1.61 10.41
C ASN A 101 -13.39 1.35 9.00
N TYR A 102 -12.16 1.79 8.70
CA TYR A 102 -11.57 1.59 7.39
C TYR A 102 -11.25 0.11 7.13
N LEU A 103 -12.01 -0.51 6.22
CA LEU A 103 -11.86 -1.91 5.81
C LEU A 103 -11.81 -2.86 7.03
N ASP A 104 -10.80 -3.73 7.09
CA ASP A 104 -10.57 -4.69 8.19
C ASP A 104 -9.49 -4.21 9.19
N VAL A 105 -9.16 -2.90 9.22
CA VAL A 105 -8.02 -2.39 9.99
C VAL A 105 -8.08 -2.75 11.46
N ARG A 106 -9.25 -2.69 12.09
CA ARG A 106 -9.44 -3.07 13.49
C ARG A 106 -9.04 -4.51 13.74
N LYS A 107 -9.51 -5.42 12.89
CA LYS A 107 -9.22 -6.85 12.99
C LYS A 107 -7.70 -7.09 12.87
N ARG A 108 -7.05 -6.48 11.89
CA ARG A 108 -5.59 -6.60 11.70
C ARG A 108 -4.80 -6.08 12.90
N VAL A 109 -5.19 -4.93 13.46
CA VAL A 109 -4.53 -4.39 14.66
C VAL A 109 -4.63 -5.35 15.84
N ASP A 110 -5.80 -5.94 16.07
CA ASP A 110 -6.02 -6.89 17.17
C ASP A 110 -5.22 -8.18 16.97
N GLU A 111 -5.22 -8.73 15.75
CA GLU A 111 -4.47 -9.94 15.38
C GLU A 111 -2.96 -9.75 15.58
N LEU A 112 -2.39 -8.68 15.04
CA LEU A 112 -0.95 -8.41 15.12
C LEU A 112 -0.49 -8.12 16.56
N ARG A 113 -1.32 -7.45 17.39
CA ARG A 113 -1.03 -7.26 18.82
C ARG A 113 -0.99 -8.57 19.59
N ASN A 114 -1.85 -9.52 19.24
CA ASN A 114 -1.86 -10.83 19.88
C ASN A 114 -0.63 -11.63 19.45
N GLN A 115 -0.29 -11.60 18.15
CA GLN A 115 0.91 -12.26 17.63
C GLN A 115 2.19 -11.76 18.32
N GLN A 116 2.33 -10.44 18.55
CA GLN A 116 3.49 -9.87 19.27
C GLN A 116 3.60 -10.30 20.73
N LYS A 117 2.49 -10.68 21.37
CA LYS A 117 2.51 -11.16 22.77
C LYS A 117 2.84 -12.65 22.91
N SER A 118 2.75 -13.39 21.80
CA SER A 118 2.92 -14.85 21.77
C SER A 118 4.29 -15.29 21.24
N GLY A 119 5.11 -14.37 20.74
CA GLY A 119 6.52 -14.59 20.40
C GLY A 119 7.43 -14.09 21.51
#